data_AF-A0A953WL20-F1
#
_entry.id   AF-A0A953WL20-F1
#
_cell.length_a   1.000
_cell.length_b   1.000
_cell.length_c   1.000
_cell.angle_alpha   90.00
_cell.angle_beta   90.00
_cell.angle_gamma   90.00
#
_symmetry.space_group_name_H-M   'P 1'
#
loop_
_entity.id
_entity.type
_entity.pdbx_description
1 polymer ?
#
loop_
_entity_poly.entity_id
_entity_poly.type
_entity_poly.pdbx_seq_one_letter_code
_entity_poly.pdbx_strand_id
1 'polypeptide(L)' 'TIDSHIKRIRKKFRVVDREFDAIETLYGVGYKYNDG' A
#
# COMPACT_ATOMS: atom_id res chain seq x y z
N THR A 1 2.71 2.97 -13.78
CA THR A 1 2.12 1.61 -13.69
C THR A 1 1.34 1.48 -12.39
N ILE A 2 0.67 0.34 -12.15
CA ILE A 2 -0.04 0.09 -10.87
C ILE A 2 0.91 0.24 -9.68
N ASP A 3 2.14 -0.30 -9.78
CA ASP A 3 3.16 -0.18 -8.74
C ASP A 3 3.48 1.27 -8.36
N SER A 4 3.56 2.17 -9.34
CA SER A 4 3.81 3.60 -9.08
C SER A 4 2.69 4.22 -8.26
N HIS A 5 1.43 3.83 -8.51
CA HIS A 5 0.28 4.31 -7.77
C HIS A 5 0.29 3.78 -6.33
N ILE A 6 0.56 2.49 -6.14
CA ILE A 6 0.66 1.89 -4.80
C ILE A 6 1.79 2.54 -3.99
N LYS A 7 2.95 2.78 -4.59
CA LYS A 7 4.05 3.51 -3.93
C LYS A 7 3.62 4.92 -3.47
N ARG A 8 2.89 5.66 -4.32
CA ARG A 8 2.39 7.00 -3.98
C ARG A 8 1.36 6.97 -2.84
N ILE A 9 0.48 5.98 -2.83
CA ILE A 9 -0.53 5.80 -1.78
C ILE A 9 0.15 5.48 -0.44
N ARG A 10 1.01 4.45 -0.38
CA ARG A 10 1.77 4.11 0.83
C ARG A 10 2.56 5.31 1.36
N LYS A 11 3.17 6.10 0.47
CA LYS A 11 3.89 7.33 0.88
C LYS A 11 2.97 8.36 1.54
N LYS A 12 1.76 8.58 1.00
CA LYS A 12 0.79 9.52 1.60
C LYS A 12 0.37 9.09 3.00
N PHE A 13 0.07 7.80 3.19
CA PHE A 13 -0.28 7.28 4.50
C PHE A 13 0.89 7.36 5.48
N ARG A 14 2.12 7.04 5.05
CA ARG A 14 3.33 7.14 5.88
C ARG A 14 3.69 8.55 6.35
N VAL A 15 3.11 9.59 5.74
CA VAL A 15 3.22 10.97 6.24
C VAL A 15 2.39 11.18 7.50
N VAL A 16 1.23 10.52 7.61
CA VAL A 16 0.29 10.66 8.73
C VAL A 16 0.50 9.56 9.77
N ASP A 17 0.76 8.34 9.32
CA ASP A 17 0.99 7.14 10.11
C ASP A 17 2.25 6.43 9.62
N ARG A 18 3.35 6.57 10.38
CA ARG A 18 4.65 6.02 10.03
C ARG A 18 4.68 4.49 9.94
N GLU A 19 3.77 3.81 10.63
CA GLU A 19 3.72 2.35 10.70
C GLU A 19 2.72 1.74 9.70
N PHE A 20 2.15 2.56 8.81
CA PHE A 20 1.20 2.10 7.80
C PHE A 20 1.73 0.95 6.95
N ASP A 21 1.05 -0.20 7.04
CA ASP A 21 1.30 -1.41 6.25
C ASP A 21 0.01 -2.12 5.78
N ALA A 22 -1.13 -1.43 5.77
CA ALA A 22 -2.44 -2.02 5.42
C ALA A 22 -2.60 -2.42 3.94
N ILE A 23 -1.64 -2.12 3.06
CA ILE A 23 -1.70 -2.52 1.65
C ILE A 23 -0.69 -3.65 1.44
N GLU A 24 -1.18 -4.87 1.31
CA GLU A 24 -0.38 -6.06 1.05
C GLU A 24 -0.15 -6.25 -0.47
N THR A 25 1.05 -6.72 -0.82
CA THR A 25 1.36 -7.13 -2.19
C THR A 25 1.06 -8.62 -2.35
N LEU A 26 0.17 -8.97 -3.27
CA LEU A 26 -0.16 -10.35 -3.62
C LEU A 26 0.57 -10.72 -4.92
N TYR A 27 1.63 -11.52 -4.80
CA TYR A 27 2.42 -11.97 -5.96
C TYR A 27 1.54 -12.67 -7.00
N GLY A 28 1.52 -12.15 -8.22
CA GLY A 28 0.74 -12.69 -9.34
C GLY A 28 -0.74 -12.30 -9.38
N VAL A 29 -1.26 -11.62 -8.36
CA VAL A 29 -2.69 -11.26 -8.24
C VAL A 29 -2.91 -9.75 -8.15
N GLY A 30 -1.99 -9.01 -7.51
CA GLY A 30 -2.08 -7.57 -7.38
C GLY A 30 -1.87 -7.09 -5.95
N TYR A 31 -2.82 -6.30 -5.44
CA TYR A 31 -2.72 -5.68 -4.12
C TYR A 31 -4.02 -5.88 -3.34
N LYS A 32 -3.92 -6.05 -2.03
CA LYS A 32 -5.06 -6.19 -1.13
C LYS A 32 -4.95 -5.16 0.00
N TYR A 33 -6.07 -4.56 0.36
CA TYR A 33 -6.17 -3.74 1.56
C TYR A 33 -6.62 -4.62 2.74
N ASN A 34 -5.95 -4.48 3.88
CA ASN A 34 -6.26 -5.18 5.12
C ASN A 34 -6.70 -4.14 6.17
N ASP A 35 -7.90 -4.31 6.69
CA ASP A 35 -8.58 -3.37 7.59
C ASP A 35 -8.45 -3.82 9.06
N GLY A 36 -7.30 -4.39 9.41
CA GLY A 36 -7.04 -5.11 10.66
C GLY A 36 -7.58 -4.43 11.91
#